data_AF-A0A1X0QR91-F1
#
_entry.id   AF-A0A1X0QR91-F1
#
_cell.length_a   1.000
_cell.length_b   1.000
_cell.length_c   1.000
_cell.angle_alpha   90.00
_cell.angle_beta   90.00
_cell.angle_gamma   90.00
#
_symmetry.space_group_name_H-M   'P 1'
#
loop_
_entity.id
_entity.type
_entity.pdbx_description
1 polymer ?
#
loop_
_entity_poly.entity_id
_entity_poly.type
_entity_poly.pdbx_seq_one_letter_code
_entity_poly.pdbx_strand_id
1 'polypeptide(L)'
;MAESLDKNTDRQIAAVLVVGFHHAFGPIVEFCIPPLPCQKITQQQTLEKLELPEEWSFLPFLALPDGAHQKDEDFAYFHLPPVPSWSVAAETTLFGISCNRQIASKDLIVKTPDITRSIVQKAVVVLARQPIFGPLRQKLAVITAAWFNQRDFTKLDILHVT
;
A
#
# COMPACT_ATOMS: atom_id res chain seq x y z
N MET A 1 -17.36 3.70 -29.45
CA MET A 1 -18.04 3.92 -28.16
C MET A 1 -16.98 3.94 -27.09
N ALA A 2 -16.56 5.13 -26.68
CA ALA A 2 -15.59 5.35 -25.61
C ALA A 2 -16.39 5.64 -24.34
N GLU A 3 -16.60 4.63 -23.50
CA GLU A 3 -17.28 4.80 -22.22
C GLU A 3 -16.27 5.16 -21.12
N SER A 4 -16.26 6.47 -20.83
CA SER A 4 -16.05 7.12 -19.53
C SER A 4 -14.83 6.73 -18.69
N LEU A 5 -13.72 7.44 -18.92
CA LEU A 5 -12.57 7.49 -18.03
C LEU A 5 -12.62 8.75 -17.12
N ASP A 6 -13.79 9.13 -16.58
CA ASP A 6 -13.90 10.40 -15.83
C ASP A 6 -15.09 10.54 -14.84
N LYS A 7 -15.35 9.54 -14.00
CA LYS A 7 -16.37 9.65 -12.94
C LYS A 7 -15.98 8.95 -11.63
N ASN A 8 -14.92 9.40 -10.95
CA ASN A 8 -14.74 8.96 -9.57
C ASN A 8 -14.05 9.96 -8.64
N THR A 9 -14.34 11.26 -8.80
CA THR A 9 -13.94 12.30 -7.84
C THR A 9 -14.62 12.12 -6.48
N ASP A 10 -15.74 11.38 -6.44
CA ASP A 10 -16.57 11.12 -5.25
C ASP A 10 -16.14 9.87 -4.46
N ARG A 11 -15.09 9.16 -4.90
CA ARG A 11 -14.57 8.02 -4.13
C ARG A 11 -13.81 8.54 -2.92
N GLN A 12 -14.31 8.16 -1.74
CA GLN A 12 -13.68 8.43 -0.45
C GLN A 12 -12.22 7.93 -0.38
N ILE A 13 -11.92 6.82 -1.09
CA ILE A 13 -10.59 6.24 -1.21
C ILE A 13 -9.93 6.74 -2.48
N ALA A 14 -8.80 7.41 -2.30
CA ALA A 14 -7.97 7.90 -3.40
C ALA A 14 -7.05 6.80 -3.94
N ALA A 15 -6.38 6.05 -3.05
CA ALA A 15 -5.44 5.00 -3.45
C ALA A 15 -5.28 3.90 -2.40
N VAL A 16 -4.85 2.74 -2.85
CA VAL A 16 -4.37 1.62 -2.02
C VAL A 16 -2.93 1.31 -2.42
N LEU A 17 -2.05 1.15 -1.43
CA LEU A 17 -0.64 0.84 -1.65
C LEU A 17 -0.21 -0.36 -0.81
N VAL A 18 0.88 -1.00 -1.23
CA VAL A 18 1.64 -1.93 -0.40
C VAL A 18 3.02 -1.34 -0.15
N VAL A 19 3.41 -1.34 1.12
CA VAL A 19 4.79 -1.04 1.54
C VAL A 19 5.40 -2.31 2.08
N GLY A 20 6.56 -2.70 1.56
CA GLY A 20 7.33 -3.86 2.03
C GLY A 20 8.70 -3.47 2.53
N PHE A 21 9.30 -4.29 3.39
CA PHE A 21 10.68 -4.09 3.84
C PHE A 21 11.67 -4.78 2.91
N HIS A 22 12.49 -4.00 2.20
CA HIS A 22 13.59 -4.49 1.39
C HIS A 22 14.91 -4.43 2.16
N HIS A 23 15.68 -5.51 2.14
CA HIS A 23 16.92 -5.65 2.93
C HIS A 23 17.98 -4.55 2.66
N ALA A 24 18.07 -4.05 1.42
CA ALA A 24 19.04 -3.01 1.03
C ALA A 24 18.50 -1.57 1.09
N PHE A 25 17.18 -1.39 0.99
CA PHE A 25 16.57 -0.06 0.83
C PHE A 25 15.70 0.35 2.02
N GLY A 26 15.48 -0.55 2.98
CA GLY A 26 14.48 -0.38 4.02
C GLY A 26 13.06 -0.49 3.46
N PRO A 27 12.08 0.19 4.08
CA PRO A 27 10.72 0.27 3.57
C PRO A 27 10.65 0.86 2.15
N ILE A 28 9.93 0.19 1.25
CA ILE A 28 9.68 0.63 -0.12
C ILE A 28 8.21 0.46 -0.47
N VAL A 29 7.66 1.32 -1.34
CA VAL A 29 6.37 1.04 -1.97
C VAL A 29 6.59 -0.02 -3.05
N GLU A 30 5.82 -1.09 -2.99
CA GLU A 30 5.91 -2.24 -3.89
C GLU A 30 4.69 -2.36 -4.82
N PHE A 31 3.62 -1.62 -4.55
CA PHE A 31 2.36 -1.65 -5.30
C PHE A 31 1.54 -0.39 -5.03
N CYS A 32 0.83 0.10 -6.03
CA CYS A 32 -0.10 1.22 -5.91
C CYS A 32 -1.25 1.09 -6.91
N ILE A 33 -2.48 1.29 -6.45
CA ILE A 33 -3.64 1.52 -7.31
C ILE A 33 -4.36 2.80 -6.87
N PRO A 34 -4.76 3.68 -7.81
CA PRO A 34 -4.36 3.68 -9.22
C PRO A 34 -2.83 3.83 -9.41
N PRO A 35 -2.30 3.63 -10.63
CA PRO A 35 -0.86 3.80 -10.88
C PRO A 35 -0.37 5.22 -10.56
N LEU A 36 0.84 5.31 -10.02
CA LEU A 36 1.52 6.57 -9.73
C LEU A 36 1.86 7.33 -11.03
N PRO A 37 2.09 8.66 -10.97
CA PRO A 37 2.35 9.48 -12.17
C PRO A 37 3.51 9.01 -13.04
N CYS A 38 4.55 8.46 -12.41
CA CYS A 38 5.75 7.99 -13.09
C CYS A 38 5.61 6.58 -13.69
N GLN A 39 4.51 5.88 -13.40
CA GLN A 39 4.28 4.52 -13.89
C GLN A 39 3.67 4.54 -15.29
N LYS A 40 4.29 3.79 -16.20
CA LYS A 40 3.77 3.57 -17.57
C LYS A 40 2.72 2.46 -17.63
N ILE A 41 2.64 1.63 -16.59
CA ILE A 41 1.82 0.42 -16.54
C ILE A 41 0.46 0.78 -15.93
N THR A 42 -0.62 0.47 -16.64
CA THR A 42 -2.00 0.76 -16.19
C THR A 42 -2.48 -0.20 -15.11
N GLN A 43 -1.93 -1.42 -15.06
CA GLN A 43 -2.28 -2.45 -14.08
C GLN A 43 -1.05 -3.24 -13.64
N GLN A 44 -0.69 -3.08 -12.37
CA GLN A 44 0.44 -3.78 -11.77
C GLN A 44 0.02 -5.19 -11.33
N GLN A 45 0.70 -6.22 -11.84
CA GLN A 45 0.40 -7.63 -11.55
C GLN A 45 1.38 -8.27 -10.56
N THR A 46 2.49 -7.61 -10.28
CA THR A 46 3.57 -8.12 -9.44
C THR A 46 4.02 -7.06 -8.44
N LEU A 47 4.51 -7.48 -7.27
CA LEU A 47 5.15 -6.58 -6.33
C LEU A 47 6.56 -6.23 -6.83
N GLU A 48 6.84 -4.93 -7.01
CA GLU A 48 8.15 -4.44 -7.41
C GLU A 48 8.36 -3.03 -6.87
N LYS A 49 9.62 -2.64 -6.63
CA LYS A 49 9.94 -1.31 -6.09
C LYS A 49 9.41 -0.22 -7.03
N LEU A 50 8.53 0.64 -6.52
CA LEU A 50 7.98 1.77 -7.25
C LEU A 50 8.76 3.06 -7.00
N GLU A 51 8.88 3.87 -8.04
CA GLU A 51 9.35 5.25 -7.92
C GLU A 51 8.20 6.13 -7.44
N LEU A 52 8.48 6.91 -6.39
CA LEU A 52 7.52 7.81 -5.78
C LEU A 52 7.74 9.24 -6.27
N PRO A 53 6.67 10.06 -6.31
CA PRO A 53 6.83 11.50 -6.41
C PRO A 53 7.65 12.02 -5.21
N GLU A 54 8.41 13.09 -5.42
CA GLU A 54 9.35 13.63 -4.43
C GLU A 54 8.65 13.94 -3.09
N GLU A 55 7.43 14.48 -3.18
CA GLU A 55 6.60 14.86 -2.06
C GLU A 55 6.25 13.67 -1.16
N TRP A 56 6.28 12.44 -1.69
CA TRP A 56 5.94 11.21 -0.99
C TRP A 56 7.16 10.32 -0.70
N SER A 57 8.38 10.85 -0.86
CA SER A 57 9.64 10.14 -0.57
C SER A 57 9.69 9.47 0.81
N PHE A 58 9.02 10.04 1.82
CA PHE A 58 8.94 9.49 3.18
C PHE A 58 7.76 8.53 3.44
N LEU A 59 6.83 8.39 2.49
CA LEU A 59 5.65 7.51 2.63
C LEU A 59 6.00 6.10 3.13
N PRO A 60 7.03 5.40 2.61
CA PRO A 60 7.35 4.05 3.06
C PRO A 60 7.64 3.97 4.57
N PHE A 61 8.37 4.94 5.10
CA PHE A 61 8.74 4.99 6.52
C PHE A 61 7.54 5.36 7.41
N LEU A 62 6.63 6.20 6.91
CA LEU A 62 5.39 6.53 7.61
C LEU A 62 4.46 5.31 7.71
N ALA A 63 4.38 4.52 6.63
CA ALA A 63 3.49 3.37 6.54
C ALA A 63 4.03 2.13 7.27
N LEU A 64 5.35 1.96 7.32
CA LEU A 64 6.01 0.83 7.97
C LEU A 64 7.09 1.33 8.95
N PRO A 65 6.70 1.85 10.13
CA PRO A 65 7.64 2.39 11.10
C PRO A 65 8.47 1.26 11.75
N ASP A 66 9.72 1.54 12.09
CA ASP A 66 10.67 0.52 12.59
C ASP A 66 10.15 -0.27 13.80
N GLY A 67 9.33 0.31 14.70
CA GLY A 67 8.77 -0.39 15.87
C GLY A 67 7.73 -1.47 15.54
N ALA A 68 7.26 -1.55 14.29
CA ALA A 68 6.20 -2.46 13.86
C ALA A 68 6.57 -3.95 13.93
N HIS A 69 7.86 -4.31 14.09
CA HIS A 69 8.29 -5.72 14.21
C HIS A 69 7.95 -6.35 15.58
N GLN A 70 7.53 -5.55 16.57
CA GLN A 70 7.25 -6.01 17.93
C GLN A 70 5.82 -6.52 18.12
N LYS A 71 4.97 -6.43 17.09
CA LYS A 71 3.57 -6.85 17.12
C LYS A 71 3.22 -7.63 15.86
N ASP A 72 2.23 -8.52 15.98
CA ASP A 72 1.70 -9.24 14.81
C ASP A 72 0.83 -8.34 13.91
N GLU A 73 0.29 -7.26 14.47
CA GLU A 73 -0.48 -6.22 13.78
C GLU A 73 -0.19 -4.87 14.44
N ASP A 74 0.07 -3.85 13.62
CA ASP A 74 0.17 -2.47 14.09
C ASP A 74 -0.37 -1.50 13.02
N PHE A 75 -0.78 -0.31 13.46
CA PHE A 75 -1.37 0.70 12.59
C PHE A 75 -0.59 2.01 12.66
N ALA A 76 -0.38 2.65 11.51
CA ALA A 76 0.10 4.01 11.44
C ALA A 76 -0.94 4.92 10.78
N TYR A 77 -0.98 6.18 11.19
CA TYR A 77 -1.85 7.22 10.64
C TYR A 77 -0.98 8.41 10.27
N PHE A 78 -1.16 8.91 9.05
CA PHE A 78 -0.30 9.98 8.52
C PHE A 78 -1.04 10.80 7.48
N HIS A 79 -0.42 11.89 7.06
CA HIS A 79 -0.92 12.76 6.00
C HIS A 79 0.12 12.83 4.90
N LEU A 80 -0.36 12.89 3.66
CA LEU A 80 0.49 13.10 2.51
C LEU A 80 0.10 14.41 1.80
N PRO A 81 1.09 15.23 1.43
CA PRO A 81 0.83 16.44 0.66
C PRO A 81 0.26 16.10 -0.73
N PRO A 82 -0.41 17.06 -1.39
CA PRO A 82 -0.82 16.89 -2.77
C PRO A 82 0.36 16.59 -3.71
N VAL A 83 0.10 15.84 -4.78
CA VAL A 83 1.04 15.56 -5.87
C VAL A 83 0.44 16.14 -7.15
N PRO A 84 0.86 17.34 -7.60
CA PRO A 84 0.22 18.04 -8.72
C PRO A 84 0.21 17.25 -10.03
N SER A 85 1.20 16.38 -10.24
CA SER A 85 1.30 15.52 -11.42
C SER A 85 0.35 14.32 -11.40
N TRP A 86 -0.38 14.10 -10.29
CA TRP A 86 -1.30 12.98 -10.15
C TRP A 86 -2.74 13.46 -9.98
N SER A 87 -3.62 13.23 -10.95
CA SER A 87 -5.04 13.64 -10.88
C SER A 87 -5.76 13.14 -9.62
N VAL A 88 -5.31 12.00 -9.07
CA VAL A 88 -5.87 11.39 -7.87
C VAL A 88 -5.49 12.15 -6.59
N ALA A 89 -4.32 12.81 -6.56
CA ALA A 89 -3.79 13.49 -5.38
C ALA A 89 -3.45 14.96 -5.65
N ALA A 90 -3.99 15.59 -6.70
CA ALA A 90 -3.53 16.88 -7.19
C ALA A 90 -3.82 18.08 -6.26
N GLU A 91 -4.96 18.06 -5.56
CA GLU A 91 -5.51 19.30 -4.97
C GLU A 91 -5.35 19.38 -3.45
N THR A 92 -5.60 18.29 -2.73
CA THR A 92 -5.73 18.31 -1.27
C THR A 92 -4.88 17.23 -0.62
N THR A 93 -4.51 17.48 0.64
CA THR A 93 -3.88 16.48 1.51
C THR A 93 -4.71 15.20 1.56
N LEU A 94 -4.02 14.05 1.48
CA LEU A 94 -4.63 12.74 1.68
C LEU A 94 -4.35 12.22 3.10
N PHE A 95 -5.32 11.48 3.62
CA PHE A 95 -5.31 10.87 4.94
C PHE A 95 -4.94 9.40 4.82
N GLY A 96 -3.73 9.06 5.23
CA GLY A 96 -3.17 7.72 5.15
C GLY A 96 -3.41 6.93 6.43
N ILE A 97 -3.82 5.68 6.27
CA ILE A 97 -3.79 4.65 7.32
C ILE A 97 -3.10 3.41 6.77
N SER A 98 -2.17 2.85 7.54
CA SER A 98 -1.55 1.56 7.21
C SER A 98 -1.89 0.50 8.26
N CYS A 99 -1.99 -0.75 7.83
CA CYS A 99 -1.98 -1.92 8.69
C CYS A 99 -0.79 -2.76 8.29
N ASN A 100 0.19 -2.87 9.19
CA ASN A 100 1.35 -3.71 9.00
C ASN A 100 1.15 -5.07 9.67
N ARG A 101 1.77 -6.09 9.06
CA ARG A 101 1.84 -7.46 9.56
C ARG A 101 3.18 -8.08 9.17
N GLN A 102 3.50 -9.20 9.81
CA GLN A 102 4.68 -10.00 9.51
C GLN A 102 4.37 -11.49 9.44
N ILE A 103 5.15 -12.22 8.64
CA ILE A 103 5.07 -13.68 8.51
C ILE A 103 6.48 -14.24 8.34
N ALA A 104 6.75 -15.39 8.96
CA ALA A 104 8.02 -16.07 8.73
C ALA A 104 8.08 -16.56 7.29
N SER A 105 9.19 -16.31 6.59
CA SER A 105 9.36 -16.69 5.19
C SER A 105 9.26 -18.19 4.95
N LYS A 106 9.44 -19.01 5.98
CA LYS A 106 9.21 -20.48 5.92
C LYS A 106 7.74 -20.88 5.80
N ASP A 107 6.83 -20.01 6.24
CA ASP A 107 5.38 -20.27 6.25
C ASP A 107 4.69 -19.82 4.95
N LEU A 108 5.43 -19.18 4.04
CA LEU A 108 4.94 -18.81 2.71
C LEU A 108 4.87 -20.01 1.77
N ILE A 109 3.77 -20.08 1.00
CA ILE A 109 3.55 -21.07 -0.06
C ILE A 109 4.39 -20.70 -1.28
N VAL A 110 4.41 -19.42 -1.64
CA VAL A 110 5.19 -18.89 -2.76
C VAL A 110 6.30 -17.99 -2.22
N LYS A 111 7.55 -18.30 -2.58
CA LYS A 111 8.72 -17.49 -2.26
C LYS A 111 9.31 -16.94 -3.53
N THR A 112 9.16 -15.65 -3.73
CA THR A 112 9.76 -14.91 -4.84
C THR A 112 11.22 -14.55 -4.53
N PRO A 113 12.06 -14.27 -5.54
CA PRO A 113 13.50 -14.05 -5.35
C PRO A 113 13.88 -12.87 -4.42
N ASP A 114 13.00 -11.89 -4.26
CA ASP A 114 13.15 -10.75 -3.34
C ASP A 114 13.03 -11.13 -1.86
N ILE A 115 12.46 -12.31 -1.55
CA ILE A 115 12.29 -12.80 -0.18
C ILE A 115 13.59 -13.46 0.29
N THR A 116 14.49 -12.62 0.80
CA THR A 116 15.83 -13.04 1.28
C THR A 116 15.94 -13.14 2.80
N ARG A 117 15.00 -12.52 3.54
CA ARG A 117 14.99 -12.51 5.02
C ARG A 117 14.19 -13.69 5.59
N SER A 118 14.36 -13.97 6.88
CA SER A 118 13.59 -14.98 7.61
C SER A 118 12.16 -14.56 7.94
N ILE A 119 11.88 -13.25 7.92
CA ILE A 119 10.57 -12.64 8.15
C ILE A 119 10.28 -11.69 7.00
N VAL A 120 9.09 -11.82 6.42
CA VAL A 120 8.52 -10.85 5.48
C VAL A 120 7.60 -9.92 6.25
N GLN A 121 7.84 -8.62 6.10
CA GLN A 121 7.05 -7.57 6.72
C GLN A 121 6.46 -6.68 5.61
N LYS A 122 5.14 -6.49 5.64
CA LYS A 122 4.43 -5.65 4.68
C LYS A 122 3.30 -4.89 5.37
N ALA A 123 2.96 -3.73 4.83
CA ALA A 123 1.84 -2.90 5.22
C ALA A 123 0.92 -2.65 4.02
N VAL A 124 -0.39 -2.83 4.22
CA VAL A 124 -1.39 -2.32 3.27
C VAL A 124 -1.75 -0.91 3.72
N VAL A 125 -1.73 0.02 2.79
CA VAL A 125 -1.98 1.44 3.00
C VAL A 125 -3.25 1.83 2.26
N VAL A 126 -4.11 2.60 2.92
CA VAL A 126 -5.26 3.25 2.28
C VAL A 126 -5.08 4.75 2.42
N LEU A 127 -5.18 5.46 1.29
CA LEU A 127 -5.21 6.91 1.22
C LEU A 127 -6.65 7.37 0.98
N ALA A 128 -7.18 8.17 1.89
CA ALA A 128 -8.53 8.70 1.82
C ALA A 128 -8.54 10.22 1.61
N ARG A 129 -9.61 10.75 1.02
CA ARG A 129 -9.81 12.19 0.84
C ARG A 129 -10.28 12.92 2.10
N GLN A 130 -10.76 12.18 3.10
CA GLN A 130 -11.17 12.71 4.40
C GLN A 130 -10.73 11.75 5.53
N PRO A 131 -10.62 12.22 6.78
CA PRO A 131 -10.06 11.44 7.91
C PRO A 131 -11.06 10.42 8.50
N ILE A 132 -11.52 9.47 7.68
CA ILE A 132 -12.48 8.42 8.09
C ILE A 132 -11.80 7.18 8.71
N PHE A 133 -10.87 7.39 9.63
CA PHE A 133 -9.96 6.33 10.11
C PHE A 133 -10.66 5.17 10.83
N GLY A 134 -11.73 5.41 11.58
CA GLY A 134 -12.41 4.37 12.36
C GLY A 134 -12.92 3.19 11.49
N PRO A 135 -13.80 3.46 10.50
CA PRO A 135 -14.25 2.44 9.55
C PRO A 135 -13.12 1.83 8.72
N LEU A 136 -12.13 2.64 8.30
CA LEU A 136 -11.02 2.14 7.49
C LEU A 136 -10.13 1.18 8.27
N ARG A 137 -9.85 1.46 9.53
CA ARG A 137 -9.02 0.61 10.39
C ARG A 137 -9.57 -0.82 10.45
N GLN A 138 -10.88 -0.97 10.67
CA GLN A 138 -11.52 -2.28 10.77
C GLN A 138 -11.45 -3.05 9.44
N LYS A 139 -11.77 -2.40 8.32
CA LYS A 139 -11.70 -3.03 6.99
C LYS A 139 -10.27 -3.40 6.63
N LEU A 140 -9.33 -2.49 6.88
CA LEU A 140 -7.92 -2.69 6.58
C LEU A 140 -7.34 -3.86 7.38
N ALA A 141 -7.67 -3.97 8.67
CA ALA A 141 -7.28 -5.12 9.51
C ALA A 141 -7.69 -6.45 8.87
N VAL A 142 -8.94 -6.54 8.39
CA VAL A 142 -9.50 -7.75 7.76
C VAL A 142 -8.81 -8.04 6.43
N ILE A 143 -8.68 -7.04 5.56
CA ILE A 143 -8.05 -7.19 4.23
C ILE A 143 -6.58 -7.62 4.39
N THR A 144 -5.81 -6.94 5.24
CA THR A 144 -4.41 -7.28 5.48
C THR A 144 -4.27 -8.68 6.09
N ALA A 145 -5.14 -9.05 7.04
CA ALA A 145 -5.13 -10.40 7.62
C ALA A 145 -5.40 -11.46 6.55
N ALA A 146 -6.46 -11.26 5.77
CA ALA A 146 -6.85 -12.18 4.71
C ALA A 146 -5.77 -12.31 3.65
N TRP A 147 -5.07 -11.22 3.29
CA TRP A 147 -3.95 -11.25 2.35
C TRP A 147 -2.77 -12.05 2.90
N PHE A 148 -2.37 -11.83 4.15
CA PHE A 148 -1.31 -12.61 4.80
C PHE A 148 -1.68 -14.10 4.96
N ASN A 149 -2.95 -14.40 5.25
CA ASN A 149 -3.45 -15.76 5.40
C ASN A 149 -3.43 -16.55 4.08
N GLN A 150 -3.40 -15.89 2.92
CA GLN A 150 -3.19 -16.57 1.64
C GLN A 150 -1.78 -17.14 1.51
N ARG A 151 -0.80 -16.64 2.28
CA ARG A 151 0.60 -17.08 2.28
C ARG A 151 1.27 -17.02 0.90
N ASP A 152 0.73 -16.17 0.04
CA ASP A 152 1.14 -15.98 -1.34
C ASP A 152 0.90 -14.51 -1.73
N PHE A 153 1.96 -13.71 -1.68
CA PHE A 153 1.90 -12.28 -1.97
C PHE A 153 1.77 -11.95 -3.46
N THR A 154 1.79 -12.95 -4.34
CA THR A 154 1.50 -12.73 -5.77
C THR A 154 0.01 -12.54 -6.04
N LYS A 155 -0.84 -12.91 -5.08
CA LYS A 155 -2.30 -12.75 -5.15
C LYS A 155 -2.72 -11.34 -4.72
N LEU A 156 -2.78 -10.43 -5.68
CA LEU A 156 -3.10 -9.02 -5.43
C LEU A 156 -4.61 -8.72 -5.53
N ASP A 157 -5.43 -9.66 -5.99
CA ASP A 157 -6.88 -9.48 -6.23
C ASP A 157 -7.61 -8.89 -5.00
N ILE A 158 -7.24 -9.33 -3.79
CA ILE A 158 -7.86 -8.86 -2.54
C ILE A 158 -7.63 -7.36 -2.28
N LEU A 159 -6.56 -6.78 -2.85
CA LEU A 159 -6.22 -5.37 -2.73
C LEU A 159 -7.04 -4.49 -3.70
N HIS A 160 -7.69 -5.09 -4.69
CA HIS A 160 -8.56 -4.37 -5.63
C HIS A 160 -10.00 -4.22 -5.12
N VAL A 161 -10.37 -4.89 -4.03
CA VAL A 161 -11.72 -4.84 -3.45
C VAL A 161 -11.83 -3.64 -2.52
N THR A 162 -12.01 -2.43 -3.07
CA THR A 162 -12.29 -1.22 -2.27
C THR A 162 -13.43 -0.39 -2.84
#